data_AF-A0A3C1YD37-F1
#
_entry.id   AF-A0A3C1YD37-F1
#
_cell.length_a   1.000
_cell.length_b   1.000
_cell.length_c   1.000
_cell.angle_alpha   90.00
_cell.angle_beta   90.00
_cell.angle_gamma   90.00
#
_symmetry.space_group_name_H-M   'P 1'
#
loop_
_entity.id
_entity.type
_entity.pdbx_description
1 polymer ?
#
loop_
_entity_poly.entity_id
_entity_poly.type
_entity_poly.pdbx_seq_one_letter_code
_entity_poly.pdbx_strand_id
1 'polypeptide(L)'
;MDKHDIPFLGDFYTKSEVDAMVAAAVEEARAIDEASMAEHNFKATIISMILGFICLALFLDGTLRLLGIIPPFLDIDISIVDRIAEKVETEVLPLINQAKQNLF
;
A
#
# COMPACT_ATOMS: atom_id res chain seq x y z
N MET A 1 -33.89 -50.37 -2.60
CA MET A 1 -34.65 -49.43 -3.42
C MET A 1 -35.01 -48.29 -2.51
N ASP A 2 -34.40 -47.14 -2.74
CA ASP A 2 -34.70 -45.94 -1.96
C ASP A 2 -36.13 -45.51 -2.31
N LYS A 3 -36.84 -44.85 -1.38
CA LYS A 3 -38.18 -44.33 -1.67
C LYS A 3 -38.14 -43.29 -2.80
N HIS A 4 -36.97 -42.76 -3.12
CA HIS A 4 -36.72 -41.84 -4.23
C HIS A 4 -36.61 -42.51 -5.62
N ASP A 5 -36.58 -43.85 -5.70
CA ASP A 5 -36.47 -44.60 -6.98
C ASP A 5 -37.83 -44.99 -7.60
N ILE A 6 -38.94 -44.70 -6.94
CA ILE A 6 -40.30 -45.08 -7.38
C ILE A 6 -40.99 -43.91 -8.10
N PRO A 7 -41.32 -44.05 -9.40
CA PRO A 7 -41.98 -42.99 -10.15
C PRO A 7 -43.34 -42.64 -9.52
N PHE A 8 -43.61 -41.33 -9.38
CA PHE A 8 -44.76 -40.69 -8.72
C PHE A 8 -44.79 -40.62 -7.17
N LEU A 9 -43.99 -41.40 -6.44
CA LEU A 9 -43.98 -41.37 -4.95
C LEU A 9 -42.61 -40.97 -4.35
N GLY A 10 -41.55 -40.97 -5.16
CA GLY A 10 -40.18 -40.66 -4.75
C GLY A 10 -39.71 -39.23 -4.99
N ASP A 11 -40.53 -38.40 -5.64
CA ASP A 11 -40.16 -37.03 -6.05
C ASP A 11 -40.18 -36.00 -4.90
N PHE A 12 -40.48 -36.43 -3.67
CA PHE A 12 -40.63 -35.53 -2.51
C PHE A 12 -39.65 -35.90 -1.41
N TYR A 13 -38.75 -34.96 -1.08
CA TYR A 13 -37.94 -35.02 0.12
C TYR A 13 -38.79 -34.76 1.35
N THR A 14 -38.56 -35.51 2.42
CA THR A 14 -39.12 -35.22 3.74
C THR A 14 -38.53 -33.92 4.27
N LYS A 15 -39.26 -33.22 5.14
CA LYS A 15 -38.75 -32.00 5.79
C LYS A 15 -37.38 -32.22 6.44
N SER A 16 -37.19 -33.37 7.08
CA SER A 16 -35.91 -33.78 7.66
C SER A 16 -34.76 -33.91 6.65
N GLU A 17 -35.03 -34.42 5.45
CA GLU A 17 -34.01 -34.53 4.40
C GLU A 17 -33.69 -33.17 3.78
N VAL A 18 -34.70 -32.33 3.57
CA VAL A 18 -34.50 -30.94 3.13
C VAL A 18 -33.73 -30.15 4.17
N ASP A 19 -34.08 -30.25 5.45
CA ASP A 19 -33.40 -29.56 6.54
C ASP A 19 -31.93 -30.02 6.67
N ALA A 20 -31.66 -31.32 6.48
CA ALA A 20 -30.30 -31.85 6.46
C ALA A 20 -29.47 -31.35 5.27
N MET A 21 -30.06 -31.28 4.08
CA MET A 21 -29.40 -30.73 2.88
C MET A 21 -29.11 -29.23 3.03
N VAL A 22 -30.07 -28.47 3.57
CA VAL A 22 -29.89 -27.02 3.84
C VAL A 22 -28.81 -26.81 4.89
N ALA A 23 -28.79 -27.59 5.97
CA ALA A 23 -27.76 -27.50 6.99
C ALA A 23 -26.35 -27.81 6.42
N ALA A 24 -26.24 -28.84 5.58
CA ALA A 24 -24.99 -29.17 4.91
C ALA A 24 -24.50 -28.05 3.98
N ALA A 25 -25.40 -27.46 3.19
CA ALA A 25 -25.07 -26.35 2.29
C ALA A 25 -24.64 -25.07 3.05
N VAL A 26 -25.26 -24.78 4.19
CA VAL A 26 -24.90 -23.62 5.03
C VAL A 26 -23.53 -23.81 5.69
N GLU A 27 -23.21 -25.01 6.15
CA GLU A 27 -21.89 -25.31 6.71
C GLU A 27 -20.79 -25.26 5.66
N GLU A 28 -21.04 -25.75 4.44
CA GLU A 28 -20.11 -25.63 3.31
C GLU A 28 -19.86 -24.17 2.93
N ALA A 29 -20.92 -23.34 2.88
CA ALA A 29 -20.80 -21.91 2.63
C ALA A 29 -19.95 -21.19 3.71
N ARG A 30 -20.14 -21.52 4.99
CA ARG A 30 -19.33 -20.96 6.09
C ARG A 30 -17.85 -21.32 5.98
N ALA A 31 -17.55 -22.57 5.65
CA ALA A 31 -16.16 -23.03 5.49
C ALA A 31 -15.46 -22.32 4.33
N ILE A 32 -16.17 -22.07 3.23
CA ILE A 32 -15.66 -21.31 2.08
C ILE A 32 -15.43 -19.84 2.45
N ASP A 33 -16.37 -19.22 3.17
CA ASP A 33 -16.25 -17.82 3.60
C ASP A 33 -15.03 -17.61 4.51
N GLU A 34 -14.77 -18.49 5.49
CA GLU A 34 -13.59 -18.37 6.38
C GLU A 34 -12.27 -18.46 5.60
N ALA A 35 -12.16 -19.44 4.69
CA ALA A 35 -10.97 -19.60 3.86
C ALA A 35 -10.76 -18.39 2.93
N SER A 36 -11.84 -17.87 2.35
CA SER A 36 -11.81 -16.67 1.50
C SER A 36 -11.37 -15.43 2.30
N MET A 37 -11.91 -15.24 3.51
CA MET A 37 -11.54 -14.11 4.36
C MET A 37 -10.06 -14.13 4.76
N ALA A 38 -9.49 -15.31 5.02
CA ALA A 38 -8.06 -15.45 5.30
C ALA A 38 -7.20 -15.02 4.10
N GLU A 39 -7.57 -15.42 2.88
CA GLU A 39 -6.87 -15.02 1.65
C GLU A 39 -7.00 -13.50 1.38
N HIS A 40 -8.17 -12.92 1.63
CA HIS A 40 -8.41 -11.49 1.48
C HIS A 40 -7.54 -10.64 2.40
N ASN A 41 -7.39 -11.04 3.67
CA ASN A 41 -6.55 -10.32 4.63
C ASN A 41 -5.06 -10.36 4.24
N PHE A 42 -4.61 -11.50 3.69
CA PHE A 42 -3.25 -11.63 3.17
C PHE A 42 -3.01 -10.71 1.96
N LYS A 43 -3.93 -10.71 0.98
CA LYS A 43 -3.86 -9.82 -0.18
C LYS A 43 -3.86 -8.34 0.22
N ALA A 44 -4.75 -7.95 1.15
CA ALA A 44 -4.81 -6.59 1.67
C ALA A 44 -3.49 -6.17 2.34
N THR A 45 -2.87 -7.08 3.10
CA THR A 45 -1.56 -6.84 3.72
C THR A 45 -0.48 -6.57 2.66
N ILE A 46 -0.39 -7.39 1.62
CA ILE A 46 0.59 -7.19 0.53
C ILE A 46 0.36 -5.86 -0.19
N ILE A 47 -0.89 -5.54 -0.52
CA ILE A 47 -1.23 -4.28 -1.19
C ILE A 47 -0.82 -3.09 -0.32
N SER A 48 -1.10 -3.14 0.98
CA SER A 48 -0.71 -2.07 1.91
C SER A 48 0.80 -1.89 2.01
N MET A 49 1.56 -2.99 1.98
CA MET A 49 3.02 -2.96 1.99
C MET A 49 3.57 -2.29 0.73
N ILE A 50 3.07 -2.67 -0.45
CA ILE A 50 3.47 -2.06 -1.73
C ILE A 50 3.13 -0.56 -1.76
N LEU A 51 1.93 -0.19 -1.31
CA LEU A 51 1.52 1.21 -1.24
C LEU A 51 2.43 2.01 -0.28
N GLY A 52 2.80 1.42 0.85
CA GLY A 52 3.78 1.99 1.78
C GLY A 52 5.13 2.23 1.10
N PHE A 53 5.64 1.26 0.35
CA PHE A 53 6.89 1.42 -0.42
C PHE A 53 6.78 2.50 -1.50
N ILE A 54 5.66 2.58 -2.22
CA ILE A 54 5.44 3.64 -3.22
C ILE A 54 5.44 5.02 -2.55
N CYS A 55 4.78 5.17 -1.40
CA CYS A 55 4.78 6.42 -0.64
C CYS A 55 6.19 6.81 -0.19
N LEU A 56 6.98 5.85 0.31
CA LEU A 56 8.37 6.09 0.70
C LEU A 56 9.24 6.47 -0.50
N ALA A 57 9.06 5.83 -1.65
CA ALA A 57 9.78 6.16 -2.87
C ALA A 57 9.46 7.58 -3.38
N LEU A 58 8.18 7.96 -3.40
CA LEU A 58 7.75 9.32 -3.74
C LEU A 58 8.27 10.36 -2.76
N PHE A 59 8.29 10.03 -1.46
CA PHE A 59 8.86 10.90 -0.44
C PHE A 59 10.37 11.09 -0.65
N LEU A 60 11.12 10.01 -0.88
CA LEU A 60 12.55 10.08 -1.15
C LEU A 60 12.85 10.88 -2.42
N ASP A 61 12.10 10.66 -3.51
CA ASP A 61 12.22 11.44 -4.75
C ASP A 61 12.03 12.94 -4.51
N GLY A 62 10.98 13.31 -3.75
CA GLY A 62 10.76 14.71 -3.34
C GLY A 62 11.88 15.27 -2.46
N THR A 63 12.44 14.46 -1.55
CA THR A 63 13.54 14.88 -0.66
C THR A 63 14.85 15.08 -1.44
N LEU A 64 15.16 14.18 -2.38
CA LEU A 64 16.35 14.27 -3.23
C LEU A 64 16.27 15.44 -4.21
N ARG A 65 15.06 15.77 -4.69
CA ARG A 65 14.82 16.99 -5.46
C ARG A 65 15.07 18.25 -4.63
N LEU A 66 14.58 18.30 -3.37
CA LEU A 66 14.84 19.43 -2.46
C LEU A 66 16.34 19.63 -2.17
N LEU A 67 17.10 18.54 -2.08
CA LEU A 67 18.54 18.56 -1.84
C LEU A 67 19.36 18.93 -3.10
N GLY A 68 18.73 19.02 -4.28
CA GLY A 68 19.42 19.37 -5.53
C GLY A 68 20.25 18.24 -6.14
N ILE A 69 20.11 16.99 -5.67
CA ILE A 69 20.81 15.82 -6.27
C ILE A 69 20.14 15.39 -7.58
N ILE A 70 18.82 15.55 -7.69
CA ILE A 70 18.02 15.15 -8.86
C ILE A 70 17.51 16.42 -9.58
N PRO A 71 17.65 16.51 -10.92
CA PRO A 71 17.17 17.66 -11.68
C PRO A 71 15.64 17.82 -11.59
N PRO A 72 15.11 19.06 -11.61
CA PRO A 72 13.67 19.29 -11.51
C PRO A 72 12.95 18.75 -12.76
N PHE A 73 11.97 17.87 -12.56
CA PHE A 73 10.93 17.60 -13.57
C PHE A 73 9.72 18.50 -13.30
N LEU A 74 9.09 19.03 -14.35
CA LEU A 74 7.94 19.95 -14.30
C LEU A 74 8.21 21.38 -13.77
N ASP A 75 9.41 21.95 -13.98
CA ASP A 75 9.75 23.35 -13.61
C ASP A 75 9.53 23.73 -12.13
N ILE A 76 9.31 22.75 -11.26
CA ILE A 76 9.24 22.96 -9.81
C ILE A 76 10.66 22.81 -9.28
N ASP A 77 11.42 23.91 -9.37
CA ASP A 77 12.77 24.02 -8.82
C ASP A 77 12.70 24.53 -7.37
N ILE A 78 12.91 23.61 -6.43
CA ILE A 78 12.92 23.90 -4.99
C ILE A 78 14.30 23.59 -4.42
N SER A 79 15.37 23.60 -5.24
CA SER A 79 16.72 23.39 -4.70
C SER A 79 17.05 24.52 -3.71
N ILE A 80 17.07 24.18 -2.41
CA ILE A 80 17.46 25.14 -1.37
C ILE A 80 18.99 25.18 -1.25
N VAL A 81 19.66 24.12 -1.67
CA VAL A 81 21.12 23.97 -1.59
C VAL A 81 21.84 25.02 -2.41
N ASP A 82 21.43 25.24 -3.67
CA ASP A 82 22.07 26.24 -4.53
C ASP A 82 21.90 27.66 -3.97
N ARG A 83 20.70 27.96 -3.45
CA ARG A 83 20.38 29.25 -2.82
C ARG A 83 21.19 29.48 -1.54
N ILE A 84 21.43 28.44 -0.75
CA ILE A 84 22.26 28.52 0.46
C ILE A 84 23.74 28.67 0.08
N ALA A 85 24.23 27.94 -0.92
CA ALA A 85 25.60 28.03 -1.38
C ALA A 85 25.96 29.44 -1.85
N GLU A 86 25.08 30.05 -2.67
CA GLU A 86 25.26 31.42 -3.16
C GLU A 86 25.27 32.45 -2.01
N LYS A 87 24.38 32.29 -1.02
CA LYS A 87 24.37 33.14 0.18
C LYS A 87 25.61 33.00 1.03
N VAL A 88 26.14 31.79 1.18
CA VAL A 88 27.39 31.56 1.91
C VAL A 88 28.57 32.21 1.18
N GLU A 89 28.61 32.10 -0.15
CA GLU A 89 29.67 32.69 -0.97
C GLU A 89 29.65 34.23 -0.92
N THR A 90 28.47 34.83 -1.01
CA THR A 90 28.31 36.28 -1.05
C THR A 90 28.33 36.96 0.31
N GLU A 91 27.76 36.34 1.35
CA GLU A 91 27.61 36.97 2.66
C GLU A 91 28.70 36.53 3.65
N VAL A 92 29.13 35.27 3.64
CA VAL A 92 30.01 34.70 4.68
C VAL A 92 31.49 34.72 4.29
N LEU A 93 31.84 34.36 3.05
CA LEU A 93 33.24 34.34 2.61
C LEU A 93 33.94 35.71 2.70
N PRO A 94 33.32 36.85 2.35
CA PRO A 94 33.98 38.14 2.47
C PRO A 94 34.32 38.47 3.92
N LEU A 95 33.42 38.14 4.86
CA LEU A 95 33.64 38.36 6.29
C LEU A 95 34.81 37.52 6.81
N ILE A 96 34.92 36.26 6.37
CA ILE A 96 36.06 35.40 6.73
C ILE A 96 37.36 35.95 6.14
N ASN A 97 37.36 36.39 4.88
CA ASN A 97 38.54 36.95 4.22
C ASN A 97 38.99 38.26 4.87
N GLN A 98 38.04 39.11 5.26
CA GLN A 98 38.31 40.38 5.95
C GLN A 98 38.83 40.13 7.38
N ALA A 99 38.26 39.16 8.10
CA ALA A 99 38.78 38.73 9.39
C ALA A 99 40.20 38.15 9.28
N LYS A 100 40.48 37.37 8.23
CA LYS A 100 41.82 36.82 7.94
C LYS A 100 42.83 37.92 7.59
N GLN A 101 42.43 38.95 6.84
CA GLN A 101 43.28 40.10 6.54
C GLN A 101 43.59 40.97 7.77
N ASN A 102 42.68 41.04 8.75
CA ASN A 102 42.89 41.80 9.99
C ASN A 102 43.73 41.05 11.03
N LEU A 103 43.99 39.74 10.82
CA LEU A 103 44.75 38.88 11.73
C LEU A 103 46.25 38.77 11.37
N PHE A 104 46.67 39.35 10.24
CA PHE A 104 48.07 39.44 9.77
C PHE A 104 48.42 40.89 9.43
#